data_AF-A0A8E6B5B7-F1
#
_entry.id   AF-A0A8E6B5B7-F1
#
_cell.length_a   1.000
_cell.length_b   1.000
_cell.length_c   1.000
_cell.angle_alpha   90.00
_cell.angle_beta   90.00
_cell.angle_gamma   90.00
#
_symmetry.space_group_name_H-M   'P 1'
#
loop_
_entity.id
_entity.type
_entity.pdbx_description
1 polymer ?
#
loop_
_entity_poly.entity_id
_entity_poly.type
_entity_poly.pdbx_seq_one_letter_code
_entity_poly.pdbx_strand_id
1 'polypeptide(L)'
;MARKLQDIPPLLHDARLCESRWDRHLKTLLLCFQCLRRNVDGTPIEDSTVELKLSGVERISAHYSPASVNVKPSEFGGCSRITVADLEEWPHGAVEAHLSINSAQADFEAVTACVREALVGNLMDKPSESPLRIHVSFEPHNYGPQGTVTGLSVDCDSLETFSNAVPLDIETWERQFEAWWKGWRNHWSEKEEDGDDKEPALEDTFIPAGQPDMPDLSYRPPAAAPFLLLSTTVPAELLKPIEDYHNGHNEQNWLKVASAYPFFDHEPTERAARLQEQFHGHNYGRWVYVRYIDGWWCEGNRACVIVRGIEHNIGDDDAPARNEETVITYGLRRFHQSWVIATWSQGWPRFGSADKLQGEQPWRNGWNLAE
;
A
#
# COMPACT_ATOMS: atom_id res chain seq x y z
N MET A 1 -20.90 -13.65 20.53
CA MET A 1 -20.48 -12.71 19.48
C MET A 1 -19.05 -13.07 19.12
N ALA A 2 -18.84 -13.73 17.99
CA ALA A 2 -17.48 -13.99 17.50
C ALA A 2 -16.84 -12.64 17.19
N ARG A 3 -15.68 -12.33 17.82
CA ARG A 3 -14.83 -11.23 17.37
C ARG A 3 -14.61 -11.47 15.88
N LYS A 4 -14.94 -10.47 15.04
CA LYS A 4 -14.51 -10.49 13.65
C LYS A 4 -12.99 -10.63 13.69
N LEU A 5 -12.49 -11.71 13.13
CA LEU A 5 -11.07 -12.06 12.98
C LEU A 5 -10.48 -11.14 11.89
N GLN A 6 -10.66 -9.82 12.06
CA GLN A 6 -10.42 -8.81 11.04
C GLN A 6 -8.94 -8.44 10.94
N ASP A 7 -8.20 -8.56 12.04
CA ASP A 7 -6.80 -8.19 12.07
C ASP A 7 -5.97 -9.37 12.59
N ILE A 8 -5.10 -9.91 11.73
CA ILE A 8 -3.95 -10.63 12.25
C ILE A 8 -3.07 -9.57 12.94
N PRO A 9 -2.53 -9.84 14.13
CA PRO A 9 -1.61 -8.91 14.77
C PRO A 9 -0.48 -8.50 13.80
N PRO A 10 0.02 -7.25 13.85
CA PRO A 10 1.03 -6.73 12.92
C PRO A 10 2.37 -7.50 12.86
N LEU A 11 2.53 -8.59 13.63
CA LEU A 11 3.66 -9.50 13.66
C LEU A 11 3.98 -10.21 12.33
N LEU A 12 3.07 -10.20 11.36
CA LEU A 12 3.33 -10.70 10.00
C LEU A 12 3.48 -9.60 8.96
N HIS A 13 3.50 -8.32 9.36
CA HIS A 13 4.11 -7.33 8.47
C HIS A 13 5.58 -7.71 8.30
N ASP A 14 5.99 -7.85 7.06
CA ASP A 14 7.32 -8.27 6.65
C ASP A 14 7.63 -9.75 6.97
N ALA A 15 6.64 -10.62 7.14
CA ALA A 15 6.91 -12.05 7.29
C ALA A 15 7.47 -12.65 5.99
N ARG A 16 8.33 -13.67 6.09
CA ARG A 16 8.80 -14.41 4.92
C ARG A 16 8.12 -15.77 4.83
N LEU A 17 7.34 -16.00 3.79
CA LEU A 17 6.84 -17.34 3.47
C LEU A 17 8.04 -18.20 3.08
N CYS A 18 8.38 -19.17 3.91
CA CYS A 18 9.52 -20.08 3.68
C CYS A 18 9.09 -21.45 3.19
N GLU A 19 7.85 -21.86 3.47
CA GLU A 19 7.34 -23.16 3.09
C GLU A 19 5.83 -23.13 2.86
N SER A 20 5.39 -23.94 1.90
CA SER A 20 3.99 -24.23 1.60
C SER A 20 3.83 -25.74 1.45
N ARG A 21 2.75 -26.30 1.99
CA ARG A 21 2.39 -27.72 1.81
C ARG A 21 0.89 -27.86 1.58
N TRP A 22 0.51 -28.13 0.34
CA TRP A 22 -0.86 -28.39 -0.08
C TRP A 22 -1.19 -29.89 -0.06
N ASP A 23 -2.12 -30.30 0.79
CA ASP A 23 -2.70 -31.64 0.78
C ASP A 23 -4.06 -31.64 0.10
N ARG A 24 -4.09 -32.15 -1.13
CA ARG A 24 -5.32 -32.26 -1.94
C ARG A 24 -6.38 -33.19 -1.34
N HIS A 25 -5.96 -34.24 -0.65
CA HIS A 25 -6.89 -35.24 -0.10
C HIS A 25 -7.57 -34.72 1.16
N LEU A 26 -6.82 -34.03 2.01
CA LEU A 26 -7.31 -33.41 3.24
C LEU A 26 -7.87 -32.00 3.02
N LYS A 27 -7.75 -31.45 1.81
CA LYS A 27 -8.08 -30.05 1.48
C LYS A 27 -7.48 -29.08 2.49
N THR A 28 -6.20 -29.29 2.80
CA THR A 28 -5.50 -28.53 3.84
C THR A 28 -4.27 -27.88 3.22
N LEU A 29 -4.13 -26.57 3.40
CA LEU A 29 -2.94 -25.81 3.02
C LEU A 29 -2.19 -25.41 4.29
N LEU A 30 -0.93 -25.80 4.40
CA LEU A 30 -0.03 -25.30 5.42
C LEU A 30 0.86 -24.22 4.81
N LEU A 31 0.95 -23.07 5.48
CA LEU A 31 1.86 -21.98 5.14
C LEU A 31 2.76 -21.69 6.34
N CYS A 32 4.08 -21.73 6.14
CA CYS A 32 5.04 -21.47 7.21
C CYS A 32 5.72 -20.12 6.96
N PHE A 33 5.63 -19.25 7.95
CA PHE A 33 6.18 -17.90 7.92
C PHE A 33 7.35 -17.80 8.90
N GLN A 34 8.47 -17.28 8.42
CA GLN A 34 9.50 -16.70 9.27
C GLN A 34 9.07 -15.27 9.57
N CYS A 35 8.57 -15.02 10.78
CA CYS A 35 8.27 -13.65 11.20
C CYS A 35 9.58 -12.87 11.25
N LEU A 36 9.69 -11.75 10.54
CA LEU A 36 10.84 -10.85 10.64
C LEU A 36 10.75 -10.04 11.93
N ARG A 37 10.91 -10.71 13.07
CA ARG A 37 11.29 -10.01 14.29
C ARG A 37 12.79 -9.70 14.19
N ARG A 38 13.13 -8.42 14.28
CA ARG A 38 14.51 -7.97 14.44
C ARG A 38 14.77 -7.63 15.89
N ASN A 39 15.98 -7.91 16.34
CA ASN A 39 16.53 -7.29 17.52
C ASN A 39 16.60 -5.79 17.30
N VAL A 40 16.72 -5.07 18.41
CA VAL A 40 16.91 -3.64 18.47
C VAL A 40 18.07 -3.14 17.60
N ASP A 41 19.12 -3.94 17.43
CA ASP A 41 20.30 -3.63 16.60
C ASP A 41 20.12 -4.00 15.12
N GLY A 42 18.89 -4.35 14.71
CA GLY A 42 18.56 -4.76 13.35
C GLY A 42 18.93 -6.21 13.00
N THR A 43 19.57 -6.95 13.92
CA THR A 43 19.91 -8.36 13.68
C THR A 43 18.64 -9.22 13.63
N PRO A 44 18.56 -10.23 12.74
CA PRO A 44 17.43 -11.13 12.71
C PRO A 44 17.30 -11.89 14.04
N ILE A 45 16.09 -11.97 14.60
CA ILE A 45 15.79 -12.93 15.66
C ILE A 45 15.46 -14.24 14.97
N GLU A 46 16.21 -15.30 15.28
CA GLU A 46 15.87 -16.66 14.85
C GLU A 46 14.68 -17.16 15.67
N ASP A 47 13.51 -16.62 15.37
CA ASP A 47 12.27 -17.12 15.94
C ASP A 47 11.78 -18.35 15.20
N SER A 48 11.06 -19.15 15.98
CA SER A 48 10.29 -20.27 15.48
C SER A 48 9.29 -19.82 14.43
N THR A 49 9.20 -20.56 13.32
CA THR A 49 8.24 -20.29 12.26
C THR A 49 6.83 -20.28 12.80
N VAL A 50 6.03 -19.32 12.35
CA VAL A 50 4.58 -19.33 12.54
C VAL A 50 3.96 -20.15 11.42
N GLU A 51 3.25 -21.21 11.79
CA GLU A 51 2.60 -22.13 10.88
C GLU A 51 1.10 -21.79 10.83
N LEU A 52 0.57 -21.60 9.63
CA LEU A 52 -0.85 -21.36 9.39
C LEU A 52 -1.42 -22.56 8.65
N LYS A 53 -2.35 -23.25 9.29
CA LYS A 53 -3.05 -24.40 8.71
C LYS A 53 -4.45 -23.98 8.32
N LEU A 54 -4.69 -23.90 7.02
CA LEU A 54 -5.98 -23.61 6.42
C LEU A 54 -6.65 -24.93 6.08
N SER A 55 -7.81 -25.21 6.68
CA SER A 55 -8.56 -26.45 6.46
C SER A 55 -9.86 -26.18 5.70
N GLY A 56 -10.35 -27.18 4.97
CA GLY A 56 -11.54 -27.02 4.14
C GLY A 56 -11.31 -26.08 2.96
N VAL A 57 -10.10 -26.10 2.39
CA VAL A 57 -9.76 -25.22 1.27
C VAL A 57 -10.59 -25.59 0.04
N GLU A 58 -11.41 -24.66 -0.43
CA GLU A 58 -12.26 -24.82 -1.61
C GLU A 58 -11.61 -24.26 -2.86
N ARG A 59 -10.86 -23.17 -2.71
CA ARG A 59 -10.29 -22.41 -3.82
C ARG A 59 -8.94 -21.85 -3.43
N ILE A 60 -8.00 -21.93 -4.37
CA ILE A 60 -6.73 -21.20 -4.31
C ILE A 60 -6.57 -20.50 -5.66
N SER A 61 -6.35 -19.20 -5.63
CA SER A 61 -6.09 -18.41 -6.84
C SER A 61 -4.86 -17.56 -6.69
N ALA A 62 -4.09 -17.45 -7.77
CA ALA A 62 -2.98 -16.53 -7.85
C ALA A 62 -3.38 -15.30 -8.69
N HIS A 63 -2.85 -14.15 -8.34
CA HIS A 63 -3.11 -12.91 -9.05
C HIS A 63 -1.83 -12.11 -9.26
N TYR A 64 -1.76 -11.41 -10.40
CA TYR A 64 -0.55 -10.77 -10.88
C TYR A 64 -0.85 -9.41 -11.50
N SER A 65 -0.01 -8.43 -11.19
CA SER A 65 -0.03 -7.10 -11.78
C SER A 65 1.38 -6.56 -11.93
N PRO A 66 1.65 -5.66 -12.90
CA PRO A 66 2.90 -4.93 -12.90
C PRO A 66 3.00 -4.08 -11.61
N ALA A 67 4.19 -4.03 -11.02
CA ALA A 67 4.48 -3.15 -9.88
C ALA A 67 4.41 -1.68 -10.28
N SER A 68 4.82 -1.36 -11.51
CA SER A 68 4.62 -0.04 -12.08
C SER A 68 3.24 0.10 -12.68
N VAL A 69 2.49 1.11 -12.23
CA VAL A 69 1.18 1.46 -12.81
C VAL A 69 1.25 2.10 -14.20
N ASN A 70 2.45 2.39 -14.70
CA ASN A 70 2.63 2.88 -16.07
C ASN A 70 2.50 1.77 -17.12
N VAL A 71 2.69 0.51 -16.71
CA VAL A 71 2.61 -0.66 -17.61
C VAL A 71 1.16 -1.05 -17.81
N LYS A 72 0.73 -1.14 -19.08
CA LYS A 72 -0.64 -1.57 -19.41
C LYS A 72 -0.83 -3.07 -19.18
N PRO A 73 -2.05 -3.54 -18.88
CA PRO A 73 -2.38 -4.95 -18.86
C PRO A 73 -1.96 -5.70 -20.13
N SER A 74 -2.16 -5.11 -21.31
CA SER A 74 -1.77 -5.70 -22.60
C SER A 74 -0.25 -5.80 -22.82
N GLU A 75 0.54 -4.99 -22.11
CA GLU A 75 2.00 -4.94 -22.17
C GLU A 75 2.65 -5.81 -21.08
N PHE A 76 1.86 -6.32 -20.13
CA PHE A 76 2.34 -7.12 -19.01
C PHE A 76 2.71 -8.54 -19.49
N GLY A 77 4.01 -8.76 -19.70
CA GLY A 77 4.58 -10.04 -20.09
C GLY A 77 4.54 -11.09 -18.98
N GLY A 78 4.64 -12.37 -19.35
CA GLY A 78 4.57 -13.50 -18.43
C GLY A 78 5.67 -13.46 -17.35
N CYS A 79 5.27 -13.09 -16.13
CA CYS A 79 6.04 -13.33 -14.92
C CYS A 79 6.09 -14.84 -14.59
N SER A 80 7.09 -15.28 -13.82
CA SER A 80 7.07 -16.61 -13.22
C SER A 80 5.75 -16.82 -12.48
N ARG A 81 4.95 -17.77 -12.94
CA ARG A 81 3.63 -18.07 -12.36
C ARG A 81 3.82 -19.06 -11.22
N ILE A 82 2.98 -18.91 -10.19
CA ILE A 82 2.82 -19.88 -9.13
C ILE A 82 1.92 -20.97 -9.68
N THR A 83 2.37 -22.21 -9.57
CA THR A 83 1.66 -23.40 -9.98
C THR A 83 1.14 -24.14 -8.75
N VAL A 84 0.28 -25.13 -8.96
CA VAL A 84 -0.16 -26.01 -7.87
C VAL A 84 1.02 -26.78 -7.27
N ALA A 85 2.01 -27.15 -8.07
CA ALA A 85 3.20 -27.84 -7.59
C ALA A 85 4.01 -26.98 -6.61
N ASP A 86 4.06 -25.66 -6.83
CA ASP A 86 4.74 -24.74 -5.92
C ASP A 86 4.03 -24.63 -4.56
N LEU A 87 2.72 -24.93 -4.50
CA LEU A 87 1.98 -25.02 -3.24
C LEU A 87 2.20 -26.37 -2.53
N GLU A 88 2.57 -27.41 -3.26
CA GLU A 88 2.88 -28.73 -2.70
C GLU A 88 4.30 -28.75 -2.12
N GLU A 89 5.24 -28.09 -2.80
CA GLU A 89 6.63 -27.91 -2.39
C GLU A 89 7.10 -26.52 -2.84
N TRP A 90 7.31 -25.61 -1.89
CA TRP A 90 7.64 -24.21 -2.16
C TRP A 90 9.09 -24.05 -2.67
N PRO A 91 9.33 -23.71 -3.96
CA PRO A 91 10.67 -23.73 -4.53
C PRO A 91 11.41 -22.39 -4.42
N HIS A 92 10.74 -21.35 -3.92
CA HIS A 92 11.22 -19.96 -3.99
C HIS A 92 12.09 -19.54 -2.79
N GLY A 93 12.31 -20.43 -1.83
CA GLY A 93 12.93 -20.08 -0.56
C GLY A 93 12.09 -19.09 0.25
N ALA A 94 12.71 -18.37 1.19
CA ALA A 94 12.03 -17.39 2.02
C ALA A 94 11.70 -16.11 1.25
N VAL A 95 10.42 -15.88 0.95
CA VAL A 95 9.91 -14.73 0.18
C VAL A 95 9.11 -13.82 1.11
N GLU A 96 9.42 -12.53 1.12
CA GLU A 96 8.68 -11.53 1.89
C GLU A 96 7.22 -11.42 1.43
N ALA A 97 6.32 -11.46 2.40
CA ALA A 97 4.90 -11.61 2.19
C ALA A 97 4.09 -10.91 3.30
N HIS A 98 3.01 -10.27 2.88
CA HIS A 98 1.99 -9.68 3.76
C HIS A 98 0.78 -10.58 3.77
N LEU A 99 0.24 -10.82 4.97
CA LEU A 99 -0.92 -11.66 5.18
C LEU A 99 -2.12 -10.83 5.60
N SER A 100 -3.28 -11.06 4.98
CA SER A 100 -4.54 -10.47 5.42
C SER A 100 -5.67 -11.50 5.42
N ILE A 101 -6.64 -11.30 6.31
CA ILE A 101 -7.81 -12.18 6.48
C ILE A 101 -9.05 -11.37 6.20
N ASN A 102 -9.90 -11.83 5.28
CA ASN A 102 -11.16 -11.19 4.94
C ASN A 102 -11.01 -9.68 4.64
N SER A 103 -9.85 -9.28 4.10
CA SER A 103 -9.56 -7.90 3.75
C SER A 103 -10.29 -7.54 2.46
N ALA A 104 -11.19 -6.58 2.56
CA ALA A 104 -11.87 -5.99 1.41
C ALA A 104 -10.87 -5.27 0.49
N GLN A 105 -9.78 -4.75 1.05
CA GLN A 105 -8.67 -4.18 0.27
C GLN A 105 -7.96 -5.25 -0.56
N ALA A 106 -7.57 -6.36 0.04
CA ALA A 106 -6.90 -7.46 -0.65
C ALA A 106 -7.82 -8.14 -1.68
N ASP A 107 -9.13 -8.23 -1.40
CA ASP A 107 -10.14 -8.69 -2.36
C ASP A 107 -10.24 -7.74 -3.56
N PHE A 108 -10.28 -6.44 -3.33
CA PHE A 108 -10.26 -5.44 -4.39
C PHE A 108 -9.00 -5.60 -5.25
N GLU A 109 -7.83 -5.76 -4.64
CA GLU A 109 -6.56 -5.96 -5.34
C GLU A 109 -6.56 -7.23 -6.21
N ALA A 110 -7.01 -8.35 -5.65
CA ALA A 110 -7.07 -9.64 -6.33
C ALA A 110 -8.07 -9.62 -7.50
N VAL A 111 -9.26 -9.05 -7.31
CA VAL A 111 -10.31 -8.99 -8.35
C VAL A 111 -9.92 -8.08 -9.50
N THR A 112 -9.15 -7.02 -9.22
CA THR A 112 -8.73 -6.03 -10.21
C THR A 112 -7.31 -6.27 -10.75
N ALA A 113 -6.68 -7.39 -10.41
CA ALA A 113 -5.38 -7.80 -10.95
C ALA A 113 -5.41 -7.98 -12.47
N CYS A 114 -4.28 -7.77 -13.15
CA CYS A 114 -4.18 -7.93 -14.60
C CYS A 114 -4.39 -9.38 -15.03
N VAL A 115 -3.86 -10.32 -14.25
CA VAL A 115 -3.99 -11.76 -14.49
C VAL A 115 -4.45 -12.43 -13.21
N ARG A 116 -5.37 -13.38 -13.34
CA ARG A 116 -5.90 -14.20 -12.25
C ARG A 116 -5.95 -15.64 -12.72
N GLU A 117 -5.41 -16.54 -11.93
CA GLU A 117 -5.28 -17.95 -12.27
C GLU A 117 -5.86 -18.80 -11.14
N ALA A 118 -6.71 -19.77 -11.50
CA ALA A 118 -7.21 -20.76 -10.56
C ALA A 118 -6.15 -21.85 -10.40
N LEU A 119 -5.62 -22.01 -9.19
CA LEU A 119 -4.72 -23.12 -8.86
C LEU A 119 -5.53 -24.31 -8.36
N VAL A 120 -6.50 -24.04 -7.49
CA VAL A 120 -7.45 -25.03 -6.96
C VAL A 120 -8.86 -24.47 -7.09
N GLY A 121 -9.81 -25.32 -7.50
CA GLY A 121 -11.19 -24.92 -7.77
C GLY A 121 -11.33 -24.15 -9.09
N ASN A 122 -12.49 -23.52 -9.29
CA ASN A 122 -12.79 -22.75 -10.49
C ASN A 122 -13.17 -21.30 -10.11
N LEU A 123 -12.53 -20.33 -10.76
CA LEU A 123 -12.82 -18.90 -10.57
C LEU A 123 -14.20 -18.49 -11.08
N MET A 124 -14.75 -19.23 -12.05
CA MET A 124 -16.05 -18.94 -12.69
C MET A 124 -17.24 -19.56 -11.96
N ASP A 125 -16.99 -20.44 -10.99
CA ASP A 125 -18.03 -20.97 -10.14
C ASP A 125 -18.54 -19.87 -9.20
N LYS A 126 -19.71 -20.09 -8.60
CA LYS A 126 -20.31 -19.14 -7.65
C LYS A 126 -19.26 -18.67 -6.62
N PRO A 127 -19.40 -17.43 -6.11
CA PRO A 127 -18.56 -16.94 -5.01
C PRO A 127 -18.53 -18.00 -3.92
N SER A 128 -17.33 -18.32 -3.41
CA SER A 128 -17.18 -19.30 -2.34
C SER A 128 -18.08 -18.88 -1.19
N GLU A 129 -18.84 -19.83 -0.65
CA GLU A 129 -19.59 -19.63 0.59
C GLU A 129 -18.66 -19.76 1.81
N SER A 130 -17.36 -19.98 1.58
CA SER A 130 -16.33 -20.09 2.60
C SER A 130 -16.35 -18.89 3.54
N PRO A 131 -16.38 -19.11 4.86
CA PRO A 131 -16.44 -18.03 5.84
C PRO A 131 -15.11 -17.26 5.98
N LEU A 132 -14.00 -17.83 5.49
CA LEU A 132 -12.68 -17.23 5.57
C LEU A 132 -12.02 -17.16 4.20
N ARG A 133 -11.46 -15.99 3.90
CA ARG A 133 -10.54 -15.77 2.81
C ARG A 133 -9.21 -15.24 3.34
N ILE A 134 -8.14 -15.90 2.96
CA ILE A 134 -6.77 -15.54 3.33
C ILE A 134 -6.05 -15.02 2.10
N HIS A 135 -5.41 -13.86 2.20
CA HIS A 135 -4.60 -13.29 1.12
C HIS A 135 -3.14 -13.23 1.55
N VAL A 136 -2.27 -13.72 0.68
CA VAL A 136 -0.81 -13.62 0.83
C VAL A 136 -0.29 -12.77 -0.33
N SER A 137 0.16 -11.56 -0.04
CA SER A 137 0.72 -10.64 -1.04
C SER A 137 2.23 -10.63 -0.94
N PHE A 138 2.95 -10.89 -2.03
CA PHE A 138 4.41 -10.93 -2.04
C PHE A 138 4.99 -9.57 -2.43
N GLU A 139 6.01 -9.12 -1.70
CA GLU A 139 6.74 -7.91 -2.05
C GLU A 139 7.40 -8.08 -3.43
N PRO A 140 7.29 -7.09 -4.33
CA PRO A 140 7.92 -7.19 -5.64
C PRO A 140 9.44 -7.18 -5.46
N HIS A 141 10.11 -8.28 -5.85
CA HIS A 141 11.57 -8.42 -5.81
C HIS A 141 12.35 -7.36 -6.62
N ASN A 142 11.67 -6.57 -7.45
CA ASN A 142 12.21 -5.40 -8.13
C ASN A 142 11.15 -4.31 -8.18
N TYR A 143 11.37 -3.16 -7.54
CA TYR A 143 10.48 -1.98 -7.63
C TYR A 143 10.56 -1.24 -9.00
N GLY A 144 10.97 -1.94 -10.06
CA GLY A 144 11.11 -1.39 -11.42
C GLY A 144 9.90 -1.66 -12.32
N PRO A 145 9.93 -1.18 -13.58
CA PRO A 145 8.88 -1.45 -14.57
C PRO A 145 8.72 -2.94 -14.93
N GLN A 146 9.73 -3.77 -14.60
CA GLN A 146 9.70 -5.23 -14.74
C GLN A 146 9.23 -5.94 -13.46
N GLY A 147 8.99 -5.18 -12.39
CA GLY A 147 8.47 -5.69 -11.12
C GLY A 147 7.07 -6.25 -11.29
N THR A 148 6.77 -7.33 -10.56
CA THR A 148 5.43 -7.94 -10.52
C THR A 148 4.95 -7.99 -9.08
N VAL A 149 3.78 -7.43 -8.84
CA VAL A 149 2.99 -7.70 -7.64
C VAL A 149 2.32 -9.04 -7.83
N THR A 150 2.63 -9.98 -6.93
CA THR A 150 2.09 -11.33 -6.93
C THR A 150 1.33 -11.55 -5.64
N GLY A 151 0.21 -12.25 -5.70
CA GLY A 151 -0.46 -12.69 -4.48
C GLY A 151 -1.27 -13.96 -4.66
N LEU A 152 -1.61 -14.59 -3.53
CA LEU A 152 -2.49 -15.73 -3.41
C LEU A 152 -3.74 -15.33 -2.65
N SER A 153 -4.88 -15.87 -3.06
CA SER A 153 -6.14 -15.80 -2.33
C SER A 153 -6.66 -17.22 -2.11
N VAL A 154 -6.92 -17.57 -0.85
CA VAL A 154 -7.32 -18.91 -0.42
C VAL A 154 -8.66 -18.81 0.29
N ASP A 155 -9.67 -19.51 -0.24
CA ASP A 155 -10.98 -19.68 0.38
C ASP A 155 -10.97 -20.96 1.24
N CYS A 156 -11.28 -20.84 2.53
CA CYS A 156 -11.23 -21.97 3.47
C CYS A 156 -12.30 -21.88 4.58
N ASP A 157 -12.53 -23.00 5.27
CA ASP A 157 -13.52 -23.10 6.36
C ASP A 157 -12.95 -22.64 7.71
N SER A 158 -11.67 -22.93 7.96
CA SER A 158 -11.03 -22.63 9.24
C SER A 158 -9.53 -22.35 9.09
N LEU A 159 -9.03 -21.47 9.95
CA LEU A 159 -7.63 -21.16 10.12
C LEU A 159 -7.17 -21.57 11.52
N GLU A 160 -6.14 -22.41 11.59
CA GLU A 160 -5.44 -22.76 12.83
C GLU A 160 -3.99 -22.25 12.76
N THR A 161 -3.47 -21.76 13.88
CA THR A 161 -2.22 -21.02 13.94
C THR A 161 -1.31 -21.66 14.98
N PHE A 162 -0.04 -21.90 14.63
CA PHE A 162 0.91 -22.61 15.49
C PHE A 162 2.28 -21.93 15.49
N SER A 163 3.07 -22.16 16.53
CA SER A 163 4.51 -21.89 16.57
C SER A 163 5.21 -23.09 17.20
N ASN A 164 6.20 -23.68 16.53
CA ASN A 164 6.82 -24.96 16.91
C ASN A 164 5.80 -26.09 17.16
N ALA A 165 4.82 -26.26 16.27
CA ALA A 165 3.73 -27.22 16.44
C ALA A 165 2.88 -27.05 17.74
N VAL A 166 3.00 -25.93 18.46
CA VAL A 166 2.13 -25.58 19.59
C VAL A 166 1.07 -24.59 19.11
N PRO A 167 -0.24 -24.78 19.41
CA PRO A 167 -1.27 -23.82 19.06
C PRO A 167 -0.95 -22.42 19.59
N LEU A 168 -0.98 -21.43 18.69
CA LEU A 168 -0.79 -20.02 18.98
C LEU A 168 -2.14 -19.34 18.88
N ASP A 169 -2.84 -19.19 20.00
CA ASP A 169 -4.10 -18.45 20.02
C ASP A 169 -3.88 -16.94 19.79
N ILE A 170 -4.91 -16.25 19.29
CA ILE A 170 -4.85 -14.82 18.94
C ILE A 170 -4.47 -13.95 20.15
N GLU A 171 -4.95 -14.26 21.36
CA GLU A 171 -4.65 -13.43 22.54
C GLU A 171 -3.16 -13.56 22.93
N THR A 172 -2.62 -14.78 22.84
CA THR A 172 -1.19 -15.04 23.00
C THR A 172 -0.39 -14.36 21.90
N TRP A 173 -0.88 -14.39 20.66
CA TRP A 173 -0.26 -13.72 19.52
C TRP A 173 -0.21 -12.19 19.72
N GLU A 174 -1.35 -11.54 20.00
CA GLU A 174 -1.45 -10.10 20.28
C GLU A 174 -0.51 -9.68 21.43
N ARG A 175 -0.50 -10.45 22.52
CA ARG A 175 0.36 -10.18 23.67
C ARG A 175 1.85 -10.29 23.33
N GLN A 176 2.24 -11.24 22.49
CA GLN A 176 3.63 -11.37 22.03
C GLN A 176 4.04 -10.18 21.14
N PHE A 177 3.14 -9.69 20.28
CA PHE A 177 3.38 -8.48 19.48
C PHE A 177 3.56 -7.26 20.39
N GLU A 178 2.63 -7.03 21.31
CA GLU A 178 2.69 -5.88 22.22
C GLU A 178 3.94 -5.89 23.09
N ALA A 179 4.36 -7.07 23.56
CA ALA A 179 5.60 -7.23 24.31
C ALA A 179 6.85 -6.87 23.47
N TRP A 180 6.90 -7.32 22.21
CA TRP A 180 7.96 -6.96 21.28
C TRP A 180 7.98 -5.46 20.96
N TRP A 181 6.82 -4.88 20.63
CA TRP A 181 6.68 -3.45 20.33
C TRP A 181 7.01 -2.56 21.53
N LYS A 182 6.68 -3.00 22.75
CA LYS A 182 7.08 -2.31 23.98
C LYS A 182 8.61 -2.30 24.16
N GLY A 183 9.29 -3.40 23.82
CA GLY A 183 10.75 -3.46 23.81
C GLY A 183 11.36 -2.43 22.84
N TRP A 184 10.81 -2.34 21.62
CA TRP A 184 11.20 -1.32 20.65
C TRP A 184 10.93 0.10 21.13
N ARG A 185 9.74 0.39 21.69
CA ARG A 185 9.44 1.70 22.28
C ARG A 185 10.43 2.08 23.38
N ASN A 186 10.74 1.17 24.29
CA ASN A 186 11.70 1.42 25.36
C ASN A 186 13.11 1.71 24.83
N HIS A 187 13.57 0.98 23.80
CA HIS A 187 14.85 1.27 23.16
C HIS A 187 14.96 2.70 22.64
N TRP A 188 13.91 3.19 21.99
CA TRP A 188 13.88 4.55 21.47
C TRP A 188 13.78 5.60 22.57
N SER A 189 13.07 5.31 23.67
CA SER A 189 13.02 6.20 24.83
C SER A 189 14.34 6.27 25.61
N GLU A 190 15.10 5.18 25.69
CA GLU A 190 16.41 5.16 26.37
C GLU A 190 17.51 5.88 25.54
N LYS A 191 17.40 5.88 24.20
CA LYS A 191 18.31 6.63 23.32
C LYS A 191 18.18 8.15 23.42
N GLU A 192 17.13 8.68 24.04
CA GLU A 192 16.98 10.13 24.31
C GLU A 192 17.74 10.59 25.58
N GLU A 193 18.22 9.66 26.43
CA GLU A 193 18.96 10.00 27.67
C GLU A 193 20.49 9.95 27.54
N ASP A 194 21.05 9.24 26.55
CA ASP A 194 22.50 9.17 26.32
C ASP A 194 22.94 10.12 25.20
N GLY A 195 23.33 11.33 25.60
CA GLY A 195 24.01 12.30 24.75
C GLY A 195 25.40 11.83 24.29
N ASP A 196 25.71 12.22 23.05
CA ASP A 196 26.98 12.18 22.33
C ASP A 196 27.43 10.91 21.58
N ASP A 197 27.66 11.15 20.28
CA ASP A 197 28.64 10.55 19.36
C ASP A 197 28.46 9.11 18.87
N LYS A 198 27.44 8.89 18.02
CA LYS A 198 27.57 8.11 16.75
C LYS A 198 26.60 8.64 15.69
N GLU A 199 27.10 9.04 14.52
CA GLU A 199 26.26 9.29 13.34
C GLU A 199 25.46 8.02 12.97
N PRO A 200 24.12 8.06 12.93
CA PRO A 200 23.32 7.03 12.28
C PRO A 200 23.22 7.33 10.79
N ALA A 201 23.44 6.31 9.96
CA ALA A 201 23.23 6.39 8.52
C ALA A 201 21.72 6.52 8.21
N LEU A 202 21.40 7.31 7.17
CA LEU A 202 20.05 7.49 6.64
C LEU A 202 19.37 6.15 6.35
N GLU A 203 18.45 5.73 7.23
CA GLU A 203 17.26 4.89 6.98
C GLU A 203 16.45 4.61 8.26
N ASP A 204 16.81 5.24 9.39
CA ASP A 204 16.02 5.21 10.63
C ASP A 204 14.77 6.11 10.51
N THR A 205 13.62 5.49 10.24
CA THR A 205 12.29 6.10 10.35
C THR A 205 12.05 6.65 11.75
N PHE A 206 12.22 7.95 11.85
CA PHE A 206 12.07 8.82 13.01
C PHE A 206 10.59 8.98 13.42
N ILE A 207 10.22 8.65 14.67
CA ILE A 207 9.05 9.21 15.35
C ILE A 207 9.52 9.67 16.75
N PRO A 208 9.80 10.97 16.95
CA PRO A 208 10.26 11.46 18.25
C PRO A 208 9.13 11.41 19.28
N ALA A 209 9.46 11.06 20.52
CA ALA A 209 8.53 10.97 21.64
C ALA A 209 8.30 12.36 22.27
N GLY A 210 7.62 13.21 21.51
CA GLY A 210 6.96 14.42 21.99
C GLY A 210 5.84 14.69 21.03
N GLN A 211 4.62 14.98 21.50
CA GLN A 211 3.64 15.57 20.59
C GLN A 211 4.29 16.86 20.08
N PRO A 212 4.61 17.00 18.78
CA PRO A 212 4.96 18.31 18.27
C PRO A 212 3.79 19.22 18.64
N ASP A 213 4.09 20.47 18.99
CA ASP A 213 3.04 21.47 19.10
C ASP A 213 2.16 21.35 17.86
N MET A 214 0.83 21.34 18.07
CA MET A 214 -0.12 21.30 16.96
C MET A 214 0.37 22.28 15.89
N PRO A 215 0.64 21.82 14.64
CA PRO A 215 1.25 22.66 13.64
C PRO A 215 0.42 23.94 13.52
N ASP A 216 1.06 25.10 13.39
CA ASP A 216 0.33 26.35 13.26
C ASP A 216 -0.59 26.28 12.04
N LEU A 217 -1.89 26.07 12.31
CA LEU A 217 -2.91 25.90 11.29
C LEU A 217 -3.32 27.24 10.64
N SER A 218 -2.63 28.33 10.97
CA SER A 218 -2.89 29.67 10.43
C SER A 218 -2.51 29.78 8.96
N TYR A 219 -1.55 28.98 8.49
CA TYR A 219 -1.13 29.03 7.09
C TYR A 219 -2.27 28.65 6.16
N ARG A 220 -2.38 29.41 5.07
CA ARG A 220 -3.36 29.18 4.02
C ARG A 220 -2.62 28.98 2.71
N PRO A 221 -2.91 27.89 1.98
CA PRO A 221 -2.27 27.66 0.69
C PRO A 221 -2.70 28.72 -0.34
N PRO A 222 -1.97 28.82 -1.46
CA PRO A 222 -2.35 29.68 -2.57
C PRO A 222 -3.82 29.49 -2.98
N ALA A 223 -4.54 30.59 -3.24
CA ALA A 223 -5.97 30.57 -3.61
C ALA A 223 -6.26 30.04 -5.03
N ALA A 224 -5.30 29.37 -5.67
CA ALA A 224 -5.48 28.79 -6.99
C ALA A 224 -6.32 27.52 -6.91
N ALA A 225 -7.05 27.19 -7.98
CA ALA A 225 -7.76 25.92 -8.06
C ALA A 225 -6.78 24.74 -7.96
N PRO A 226 -6.98 23.75 -7.07
CA PRO A 226 -6.12 22.57 -6.97
C PRO A 226 -6.07 21.78 -8.27
N PHE A 227 -7.21 21.65 -8.94
CA PHE A 227 -7.31 20.94 -10.20
C PHE A 227 -7.75 21.90 -11.32
N LEU A 228 -6.85 22.16 -12.28
CA LEU A 228 -7.16 23.03 -13.43
C LEU A 228 -6.38 22.56 -14.65
N LEU A 229 -7.08 22.00 -15.64
CA LEU A 229 -6.51 21.55 -16.91
C LEU A 229 -7.02 22.45 -18.04
N LEU A 230 -6.11 23.01 -18.85
CA LEU A 230 -6.47 23.88 -19.99
C LEU A 230 -7.14 23.11 -21.13
N SER A 231 -6.67 21.89 -21.40
CA SER A 231 -7.24 20.97 -22.38
C SER A 231 -6.75 19.57 -22.11
N THR A 232 -7.58 18.55 -22.34
CA THR A 232 -7.21 17.16 -22.12
C THR A 232 -8.03 16.22 -23.01
N THR A 233 -7.42 15.10 -23.39
CA THR A 233 -8.10 13.99 -24.07
C THR A 233 -8.52 12.88 -23.11
N VAL A 234 -8.16 13.00 -21.82
CA VAL A 234 -8.51 12.02 -20.78
C VAL A 234 -10.02 12.07 -20.53
N PRO A 235 -10.72 10.93 -20.52
CA PRO A 235 -12.12 10.85 -20.10
C PRO A 235 -12.35 11.46 -18.71
N ALA A 236 -13.40 12.27 -18.57
CA ALA A 236 -13.72 12.97 -17.33
C ALA A 236 -13.91 12.03 -16.12
N GLU A 237 -14.42 10.82 -16.36
CA GLU A 237 -14.59 9.78 -15.33
C GLU A 237 -13.27 9.29 -14.72
N LEU A 238 -12.16 9.32 -15.47
CA LEU A 238 -10.83 8.98 -14.96
C LEU A 238 -10.22 10.14 -14.17
N LEU A 239 -10.52 11.37 -14.58
CA LEU A 239 -10.04 12.57 -13.89
C LEU A 239 -10.79 12.83 -12.59
N LYS A 240 -12.05 12.40 -12.50
CA LYS A 240 -12.92 12.66 -11.35
C LYS A 240 -12.32 12.27 -9.99
N PRO A 241 -11.79 11.05 -9.77
CA PRO A 241 -11.17 10.73 -8.48
C PRO A 241 -9.91 11.57 -8.20
N ILE A 242 -9.13 11.95 -9.21
CA ILE A 242 -7.93 12.80 -9.05
C ILE A 242 -8.34 14.22 -8.66
N GLU A 243 -9.32 14.79 -9.36
CA GLU A 243 -9.92 16.08 -9.03
C GLU A 243 -10.49 16.07 -7.60
N ASP A 244 -11.26 15.04 -7.24
CA ASP A 244 -11.85 14.93 -5.91
C ASP A 244 -10.81 14.78 -4.81
N TYR A 245 -9.71 14.07 -5.08
CA TYR A 245 -8.59 13.93 -4.16
C TYR A 245 -7.93 15.30 -3.87
N HIS A 246 -7.54 16.04 -4.90
CA HIS A 246 -6.86 17.34 -4.71
C HIS A 246 -7.78 18.43 -4.18
N ASN A 247 -9.01 18.53 -4.70
CA ASN A 247 -9.98 19.49 -4.19
C ASN A 247 -10.38 19.12 -2.75
N GLY A 248 -10.56 17.83 -2.45
CA GLY A 248 -10.88 17.35 -1.11
C GLY A 248 -9.80 17.69 -0.08
N HIS A 249 -8.51 17.54 -0.42
CA HIS A 249 -7.40 17.97 0.44
C HIS A 249 -7.42 19.48 0.70
N ASN A 250 -7.63 20.29 -0.33
CA ASN A 250 -7.67 21.75 -0.19
C ASN A 250 -8.89 22.24 0.62
N GLU A 251 -10.05 21.64 0.38
CA GLU A 251 -11.31 21.87 1.09
C GLU A 251 -11.33 21.26 2.51
N GLN A 252 -10.34 20.43 2.85
CA GLN A 252 -10.33 19.57 4.04
C GLN A 252 -11.58 18.69 4.15
N ASN A 253 -12.11 18.26 3.01
CA ASN A 253 -13.24 17.34 2.92
C ASN A 253 -12.73 15.89 2.86
N TRP A 254 -12.47 15.32 4.04
CA TRP A 254 -11.85 13.99 4.16
C TRP A 254 -12.72 12.85 3.66
N LEU A 255 -14.06 12.99 3.65
CA LEU A 255 -14.95 12.00 3.05
C LEU A 255 -14.80 11.95 1.52
N LYS A 256 -14.59 13.10 0.88
CA LYS A 256 -14.30 13.21 -0.55
C LYS A 256 -12.96 12.57 -0.89
N VAL A 257 -11.92 12.85 -0.08
CA VAL A 257 -10.59 12.21 -0.23
C VAL A 257 -10.69 10.70 -0.04
N ALA A 258 -11.38 10.22 1.01
CA ALA A 258 -11.57 8.80 1.32
C ALA A 258 -12.39 8.04 0.26
N SER A 259 -13.23 8.75 -0.50
CA SER A 259 -13.98 8.18 -1.62
C SER A 259 -13.13 8.09 -2.89
N ALA A 260 -12.28 9.09 -3.12
CA ALA A 260 -11.35 9.13 -4.25
C ALA A 260 -10.19 8.13 -4.11
N TYR A 261 -9.63 7.98 -2.91
CA TYR A 261 -8.54 7.07 -2.56
C TYR A 261 -8.95 6.18 -1.37
N PRO A 262 -9.78 5.16 -1.59
CA PRO A 262 -10.31 4.31 -0.54
C PRO A 262 -9.30 3.27 -0.06
N PHE A 263 -9.32 3.02 1.25
CA PHE A 263 -8.75 1.82 1.88
C PHE A 263 -9.91 0.97 2.42
N PHE A 264 -10.28 -0.11 1.72
CA PHE A 264 -11.59 -0.74 1.89
C PHE A 264 -11.82 -1.49 3.20
N ASP A 265 -10.78 -1.76 3.98
CA ASP A 265 -10.91 -2.46 5.27
C ASP A 265 -11.50 -1.58 6.38
N HIS A 266 -11.54 -0.26 6.18
CA HIS A 266 -12.12 0.69 7.12
C HIS A 266 -13.45 1.27 6.61
N GLU A 267 -14.36 1.53 7.53
CA GLU A 267 -15.61 2.23 7.22
C GLU A 267 -15.32 3.65 6.70
N PRO A 268 -16.18 4.25 5.85
CA PRO A 268 -15.92 5.54 5.23
C PRO A 268 -15.55 6.67 6.21
N THR A 269 -16.20 6.71 7.37
CA THR A 269 -15.94 7.72 8.41
C THR A 269 -14.61 7.50 9.11
N GLU A 270 -14.22 6.25 9.35
CA GLU A 270 -12.93 5.91 9.95
C GLU A 270 -11.78 6.24 9.00
N ARG A 271 -11.94 5.94 7.69
CA ARG A 271 -11.00 6.37 6.65
C ARG A 271 -10.79 7.87 6.66
N ALA A 272 -11.88 8.64 6.68
CA ALA A 272 -11.82 10.08 6.69
C ALA A 272 -11.10 10.62 7.94
N ALA A 273 -11.37 10.06 9.12
CA ALA A 273 -10.69 10.42 10.35
C ALA A 273 -9.18 10.12 10.31
N ARG A 274 -8.78 8.94 9.78
CA ARG A 274 -7.36 8.59 9.61
C ARG A 274 -6.65 9.50 8.62
N LEU A 275 -7.29 9.88 7.51
CA LEU A 275 -6.73 10.82 6.54
C LEU A 275 -6.56 12.21 7.16
N GLN A 276 -7.50 12.65 7.99
CA GLN A 276 -7.38 13.89 8.73
C GLN A 276 -6.21 13.87 9.71
N GLU A 277 -6.06 12.79 10.47
CA GLU A 277 -4.95 12.60 11.41
C GLU A 277 -3.59 12.59 10.68
N GLN A 278 -3.49 11.82 9.60
CA GLN A 278 -2.29 11.77 8.76
C GLN A 278 -1.96 13.13 8.15
N PHE A 279 -2.98 13.90 7.75
CA PHE A 279 -2.79 15.26 7.26
C PHE A 279 -2.20 16.15 8.35
N HIS A 280 -2.80 16.22 9.54
CA HIS A 280 -2.28 17.05 10.61
C HIS A 280 -0.92 16.58 11.16
N GLY A 281 -0.62 15.28 11.13
CA GLY A 281 0.65 14.74 11.61
C GLY A 281 1.82 14.90 10.64
N HIS A 282 1.59 14.72 9.34
CA HIS A 282 2.68 14.56 8.37
C HIS A 282 2.56 15.37 7.08
N ASN A 283 1.34 15.70 6.63
CA ASN A 283 1.14 16.34 5.32
C ASN A 283 0.69 17.79 5.41
N TYR A 284 0.45 18.33 6.61
CA TYR A 284 0.12 19.73 6.79
C TYR A 284 1.29 20.58 6.29
N GLY A 285 0.97 21.65 5.56
CA GLY A 285 1.99 22.44 4.89
C GLY A 285 2.28 22.02 3.46
N ARG A 286 1.67 20.95 2.95
CA ARG A 286 1.90 20.47 1.58
C ARG A 286 0.61 20.45 0.75
N TRP A 287 0.65 21.09 -0.41
CA TRP A 287 -0.46 21.13 -1.36
C TRP A 287 -0.01 20.89 -2.79
N VAL A 288 -0.77 20.11 -3.54
CA VAL A 288 -0.47 19.80 -4.95
C VAL A 288 -1.53 20.40 -5.86
N TYR A 289 -1.05 21.07 -6.91
CA TYR A 289 -1.83 21.75 -7.92
C TYR A 289 -1.63 21.12 -9.29
N VAL A 290 -2.63 20.40 -9.79
CA VAL A 290 -2.59 19.70 -11.09
C VAL A 290 -2.85 20.67 -12.24
N ARG A 291 -1.99 20.65 -13.26
CA ARG A 291 -2.01 21.63 -14.36
C ARG A 291 -1.95 21.03 -15.76
N TYR A 292 -1.33 19.87 -15.90
CA TYR A 292 -1.05 19.28 -17.20
C TYR A 292 -1.13 17.74 -17.14
N ILE A 293 -1.46 17.11 -18.27
CA ILE A 293 -1.48 15.66 -18.42
C ILE A 293 -0.29 15.25 -19.28
N ASP A 294 0.67 14.55 -18.69
CA ASP A 294 1.84 14.02 -19.40
C ASP A 294 1.47 12.79 -20.25
N GLY A 295 0.53 11.99 -19.78
CA GLY A 295 0.08 10.80 -20.49
C GLY A 295 -1.04 10.07 -19.77
N TRP A 296 -1.73 9.19 -20.47
CA TRP A 296 -2.74 8.33 -19.86
C TRP A 296 -3.01 7.08 -20.72
N TRP A 297 -3.58 6.06 -20.08
CA TRP A 297 -4.15 4.91 -20.76
C TRP A 297 -5.32 4.33 -19.96
N CYS A 298 -6.19 3.58 -20.63
CA CYS A 298 -7.30 2.86 -20.00
C CYS A 298 -7.50 1.51 -20.69
N GLU A 299 -7.47 0.42 -19.94
CA GLU A 299 -7.67 -0.94 -20.43
C GLU A 299 -8.55 -1.74 -19.44
N GLY A 300 -9.76 -2.09 -19.87
CA GLY A 300 -10.72 -2.80 -19.04
C GLY A 300 -11.04 -2.02 -17.75
N ASN A 301 -10.73 -2.62 -16.60
CA ASN A 301 -10.99 -2.07 -15.27
C ASN A 301 -9.78 -1.33 -14.67
N ARG A 302 -8.76 -1.01 -15.48
CA ARG A 302 -7.55 -0.34 -15.04
C ARG A 302 -7.24 0.85 -15.94
N ALA A 303 -6.69 1.89 -15.34
CA ALA A 303 -6.23 3.05 -16.06
C ALA A 303 -5.03 3.66 -15.35
N CYS A 304 -4.27 4.46 -16.08
CA CYS A 304 -3.21 5.29 -15.53
C CYS A 304 -3.39 6.71 -16.06
N VAL A 305 -3.19 7.69 -15.19
CA VAL A 305 -3.12 9.11 -15.57
C VAL A 305 -1.86 9.69 -14.95
N ILE A 306 -0.97 10.19 -15.79
CA ILE A 306 0.25 10.88 -15.38
C ILE A 306 -0.05 12.38 -15.46
N VAL A 307 -0.06 13.03 -14.31
CA VAL A 307 -0.30 14.46 -14.20
C VAL A 307 0.99 15.18 -13.84
N ARG A 308 1.08 16.42 -14.28
CA ARG A 308 2.13 17.34 -13.93
C ARG A 308 1.53 18.60 -13.33
N GLY A 309 2.22 19.15 -12.36
CA GLY A 309 1.69 20.22 -11.54
C GLY A 309 2.75 20.88 -10.70
N ILE A 310 2.27 21.50 -9.63
CA ILE A 310 3.08 22.29 -8.72
C ILE A 310 2.80 21.80 -7.31
N GLU A 311 3.86 21.42 -6.62
CA GLU A 311 3.84 21.15 -5.19
C GLU A 311 4.22 22.43 -4.45
N HIS A 312 3.31 22.90 -3.63
CA HIS A 312 3.52 24.01 -2.72
C HIS A 312 3.81 23.46 -1.32
N ASN A 313 4.96 23.83 -0.78
CA ASN A 313 5.35 23.50 0.58
C ASN A 313 5.45 24.79 1.40
N ILE A 314 4.83 24.79 2.58
CA ILE A 314 5.08 25.80 3.59
C ILE A 314 6.58 25.80 3.89
N GLY A 315 7.11 27.00 4.11
CA GLY A 315 8.47 27.16 4.57
C GLY A 315 8.54 27.02 6.08
N ASP A 316 9.74 26.74 6.59
CA ASP A 316 10.01 26.76 8.03
C ASP A 316 10.42 28.17 8.46
N ASP A 317 10.67 28.40 9.76
CA ASP A 317 11.00 29.74 10.30
C ASP A 317 12.17 30.44 9.58
N ASP A 318 13.09 29.66 9.00
CA ASP A 318 14.28 30.14 8.30
C ASP A 318 14.17 30.14 6.76
N ALA A 319 13.07 29.62 6.19
CA ALA A 319 12.90 29.47 4.75
C ALA A 319 11.52 29.93 4.28
N PRO A 320 11.41 30.70 3.18
CA PRO A 320 10.10 31.04 2.63
C PRO A 320 9.43 29.79 2.04
N ALA A 321 8.10 29.84 1.92
CA ALA A 321 7.34 28.82 1.22
C ALA A 321 7.85 28.64 -0.22
N ARG A 322 7.90 27.39 -0.67
CA ARG A 322 8.51 27.01 -1.95
C ARG A 322 7.50 26.33 -2.86
N ASN A 323 7.68 26.53 -4.16
CA ASN A 323 6.93 25.85 -5.19
C ASN A 323 7.89 25.02 -6.03
N GLU A 324 7.55 23.75 -6.23
CA GLU A 324 8.34 22.82 -7.01
C GLU A 324 7.47 22.18 -8.08
N GLU A 325 8.04 21.97 -9.27
CA GLU A 325 7.38 21.16 -10.27
C GLU A 325 7.30 19.71 -9.79
N THR A 326 6.14 19.09 -9.94
CA THR A 326 5.94 17.69 -9.58
C THR A 326 5.18 16.94 -10.67
N VAL A 327 5.48 15.65 -10.77
CA VAL A 327 4.78 14.69 -11.62
C VAL A 327 4.23 13.58 -10.75
N ILE A 328 2.94 13.30 -10.88
CA ILE A 328 2.25 12.24 -10.14
C ILE A 328 1.64 11.27 -11.14
N THR A 329 1.93 10.00 -10.94
CA THR A 329 1.32 8.90 -11.68
C THR A 329 0.22 8.30 -10.83
N TYR A 330 -1.03 8.38 -11.29
CA TYR A 330 -2.19 7.78 -10.63
C TYR A 330 -2.54 6.44 -11.28
N GLY A 331 -2.44 5.36 -10.51
CA GLY A 331 -2.99 4.07 -10.87
C GLY A 331 -4.47 4.01 -10.47
N LEU A 332 -5.35 4.00 -11.47
CA LEU A 332 -6.79 3.96 -11.28
C LEU A 332 -7.31 2.54 -11.50
N ARG A 333 -8.31 2.16 -10.69
CA ARG A 333 -9.03 0.90 -10.88
C ARG A 333 -10.53 1.14 -10.76
N ARG A 334 -11.30 0.36 -11.52
CA ARG A 334 -12.75 0.43 -11.51
C ARG A 334 -13.29 -0.32 -10.29
N PHE A 335 -14.03 0.38 -9.45
CA PHE A 335 -14.76 -0.18 -8.31
C PHE A 335 -16.26 0.05 -8.52
N HIS A 336 -17.01 -1.04 -8.70
CA HIS A 336 -18.40 -0.98 -9.15
C HIS A 336 -18.57 -0.14 -10.44
N GLN A 337 -19.29 0.98 -10.35
CA GLN A 337 -19.58 1.86 -11.48
C GLN A 337 -18.66 3.08 -11.55
N SER A 338 -17.69 3.21 -10.63
CA SER A 338 -16.82 4.39 -10.50
C SER A 338 -15.34 4.02 -10.59
N TRP A 339 -14.51 5.02 -10.90
CA TRP A 339 -13.06 4.90 -10.81
C TRP A 339 -12.57 5.42 -9.46
N VAL A 340 -11.58 4.74 -8.90
CA VAL A 340 -10.89 5.16 -7.67
C VAL A 340 -9.39 5.14 -7.90
N ILE A 341 -8.66 5.98 -7.16
CA ILE A 341 -7.21 5.87 -7.05
C ILE A 341 -6.94 4.59 -6.26
N ALA A 342 -6.21 3.65 -6.85
CA ALA A 342 -5.78 2.43 -6.17
C ALA A 342 -4.37 2.59 -5.59
N THR A 343 -3.53 3.37 -6.28
CA THR A 343 -2.18 3.71 -5.84
C THR A 343 -1.71 4.93 -6.62
N TRP A 344 -0.66 5.58 -6.14
CA TRP A 344 -0.01 6.67 -6.85
C TRP A 344 1.48 6.71 -6.49
N SER A 345 2.26 7.28 -7.39
CA SER A 345 3.68 7.57 -7.16
C SER A 345 3.99 8.99 -7.60
N GLN A 346 4.87 9.66 -6.89
CA GLN A 346 5.24 11.04 -7.17
C GLN A 346 6.74 11.17 -7.38
N GLY A 347 7.11 12.06 -8.29
CA GLY A 347 8.48 12.44 -8.56
C GLY A 347 8.61 13.94 -8.83
N TRP A 348 9.86 14.40 -8.79
CA TRP A 348 10.22 15.78 -9.12
C TRP A 348 11.12 15.79 -10.37
N PRO A 349 10.72 16.46 -11.47
CA PRO A 349 11.46 16.41 -12.74
C PRO A 349 12.92 16.87 -12.64
N ARG A 350 13.24 17.78 -11.69
CA ARG A 350 14.63 18.21 -11.44
C ARG A 350 15.57 17.06 -11.06
N PHE A 351 15.03 15.97 -10.50
CA PHE A 351 15.78 14.76 -10.17
C PHE A 351 15.65 13.66 -11.23
N GLY A 352 15.18 13.99 -12.44
CA GLY A 352 15.10 13.06 -13.57
C GLY A 352 13.90 12.10 -13.53
N SER A 353 12.90 12.35 -12.69
CA SER A 353 11.69 11.50 -12.60
C SER A 353 10.75 11.60 -13.81
N ALA A 354 10.88 12.65 -14.61
CA ALA A 354 10.12 12.84 -15.85
C ALA A 354 10.89 13.74 -16.82
N ASP A 355 10.57 13.62 -18.11
CA ASP A 355 11.17 14.46 -19.15
C ASP A 355 10.82 15.94 -18.94
N LYS A 356 11.76 16.82 -19.31
CA LYS A 356 11.52 18.26 -19.35
C LYS A 356 10.56 18.58 -20.47
N LEU A 357 9.50 19.32 -20.15
CA LEU A 357 8.60 19.90 -21.14
C LEU A 357 9.36 20.89 -22.02
N GLN A 358 9.18 20.78 -23.33
CA GLN A 358 9.74 21.73 -24.28
C GLN A 358 8.85 22.98 -24.38
N GLY A 359 9.48 24.16 -24.48
CA GLY A 359 8.80 25.44 -24.58
C GLY A 359 8.28 26.00 -23.26
N GLU A 360 7.90 27.27 -23.28
CA GLU A 360 7.32 27.96 -22.12
C GLU A 360 5.96 27.36 -21.77
N GLN A 361 5.75 27.08 -20.48
CA GLN A 361 4.55 26.45 -19.96
C GLN A 361 3.68 27.50 -19.25
N PRO A 362 2.53 27.92 -19.82
CA PRO A 362 1.74 29.04 -19.28
C PRO A 362 1.29 28.83 -17.83
N TRP A 363 1.08 27.57 -17.42
CA TRP A 363 0.66 27.20 -16.07
C TRP A 363 1.76 27.34 -15.01
N ARG A 364 3.03 27.52 -15.41
CA ARG A 364 4.14 27.81 -14.48
C ARG A 364 4.18 29.28 -14.08
N ASN A 365 3.57 30.16 -14.88
CA ASN A 365 3.60 31.61 -14.64
C ASN A 365 2.91 31.94 -13.31
N GLY A 366 3.60 32.72 -12.48
CA GLY A 366 3.10 33.15 -11.17
C GLY A 366 3.41 32.22 -9.99
N TRP A 367 4.11 31.11 -10.21
CA TRP A 367 4.45 30.16 -9.13
C TRP A 367 5.89 30.27 -8.60
N ASN A 368 6.77 31.10 -9.17
CA ASN A 368 8.15 31.27 -8.69
C ASN A 368 8.84 29.93 -8.38
N LEU A 369 8.86 29.02 -9.35
CA LEU A 369 9.41 27.67 -9.18
C LEU A 369 10.91 27.74 -8.88
N ALA A 370 11.38 26.89 -7.96
CA ALA A 370 12.83 26.71 -7.74
C ALA A 370 13.49 26.11 -9.00
N GLU A 371 14.59 26.70 -9.44
CA GLU A 371 15.36 26.26 -10.62
C GLU A 371 16.13 24.96 -10.40
#